data_AF-A0A314Y667-F1
#
_entry.id   AF-A0A314Y667-F1
#
_cell.length_a   1.000
_cell.length_b   1.000
_cell.length_c   1.000
_cell.angle_alpha   90.00
_cell.angle_beta   90.00
_cell.angle_gamma   90.00
#
_symmetry.space_group_name_H-M   'P 1'
#
loop_
_entity.id
_entity.type
_entity.pdbx_description
1 polymer ?
#
loop_
_entity_poly.entity_id
_entity_poly.type
_entity_poly.pdbx_seq_one_letter_code
_entity_poly.pdbx_strand_id
1 'polypeptide(L)'
;MAWFSAQLVITEPELCKEILNNKGELIRKESPKLVKKLSGDGLVATTKLKNGQNCESWPPMLSMERFKKMVASAETMLERWTVYEGKEIEVYEEFRLFTSEVISRTAFGSSYMSMIINEALRLYPPVVAVIRKVEREVRLGKLMVPSNLELVVSIVALHHDPQIWGQDVQLFKPERFSEGVAKATNNHVGAFIPFGLGPRTCVGLNFGTTEAKIALSMILQRYAFTLSPGYVHLPLRYLTVRPQHGVQVMLQSL
;
A
#
# COMPACT_ATOMS: atom_id res chain seq x y z
N MET A 1 -4.23 -15.46 -30.05
CA MET A 1 -5.10 -14.26 -30.22
C MET A 1 -6.21 -14.36 -29.19
N ALA A 2 -6.68 -13.29 -28.54
CA ALA A 2 -6.27 -11.88 -28.61
C ALA A 2 -5.25 -11.49 -27.51
N TRP A 3 -4.62 -10.33 -27.64
CA TRP A 3 -3.70 -9.75 -26.64
C TRP A 3 -4.32 -8.59 -25.82
N PHE A 4 -5.53 -8.15 -26.18
CA PHE A 4 -6.23 -7.04 -25.54
C PHE A 4 -7.62 -7.50 -25.09
N SER A 5 -7.85 -7.50 -23.77
CA SER A 5 -9.19 -7.43 -23.21
C SER A 5 -9.63 -5.97 -23.21
N ALA A 6 -10.90 -5.66 -23.47
CA ALA A 6 -11.43 -4.33 -23.22
C ALA A 6 -11.27 -3.98 -21.73
N GLN A 7 -10.84 -2.76 -21.43
CA GLN A 7 -10.67 -2.27 -20.06
C GLN A 7 -11.60 -1.09 -19.80
N LEU A 8 -12.29 -1.11 -18.65
CA LEU A 8 -13.01 0.03 -18.11
C LEU A 8 -12.30 0.47 -16.83
N VAL A 9 -11.70 1.66 -16.86
CA VAL A 9 -11.10 2.28 -15.69
C VAL A 9 -12.22 2.87 -14.84
N ILE A 10 -12.17 2.62 -13.53
CA ILE A 10 -13.17 3.08 -12.56
C ILE A 10 -12.48 3.99 -11.55
N THR A 11 -13.08 5.17 -11.34
CA THR A 11 -12.58 6.25 -10.48
C THR A 11 -13.64 6.79 -9.53
N GLU A 12 -14.90 6.35 -9.65
CA GLU A 12 -16.02 6.72 -8.81
C GLU A 12 -15.98 5.89 -7.51
N PRO A 13 -15.81 6.50 -6.32
CA PRO A 13 -15.59 5.75 -5.08
C PRO A 13 -16.65 4.69 -4.76
N GLU A 14 -17.93 4.96 -5.06
CA GLU A 14 -19.00 3.99 -4.81
C GLU A 14 -18.97 2.79 -5.77
N LEU A 15 -18.59 2.98 -7.04
CA LEU A 15 -18.38 1.87 -7.99
C LEU A 15 -17.13 1.07 -7.61
N CYS A 16 -16.05 1.73 -7.20
CA CYS A 16 -14.85 1.06 -6.66
C CYS A 16 -15.19 0.19 -5.44
N LYS A 17 -16.00 0.72 -4.52
CA LYS A 17 -16.53 0.01 -3.34
C LYS A 17 -17.42 -1.18 -3.72
N GLU A 18 -18.32 -1.03 -4.68
CA GLU A 18 -19.16 -2.12 -5.21
C GLU A 18 -18.31 -3.26 -5.81
N ILE A 19 -17.36 -2.89 -6.70
CA ILE A 19 -16.46 -3.82 -7.39
C ILE A 19 -15.56 -4.60 -6.43
N LEU A 20 -15.03 -3.94 -5.39
CA LEU A 20 -14.12 -4.56 -4.43
C LEU A 20 -14.84 -5.42 -3.38
N ASN A 21 -16.12 -5.17 -3.12
CA ASN A 21 -16.94 -5.97 -2.22
C ASN A 21 -17.73 -7.10 -2.93
N ASN A 22 -17.79 -7.13 -4.27
CA ASN A 22 -18.44 -8.23 -5.01
C ASN A 22 -17.81 -9.59 -4.65
N LYS A 23 -18.67 -10.58 -4.32
CA LYS A 23 -18.26 -11.88 -3.77
C LYS A 23 -18.30 -13.05 -4.77
N GLY A 24 -18.68 -12.85 -6.04
CA GLY A 24 -18.89 -13.99 -6.96
C GLY A 24 -18.76 -13.73 -8.46
N GLU A 25 -19.07 -12.53 -8.97
CA GLU A 25 -19.19 -12.28 -10.41
C GLU A 25 -17.94 -11.62 -10.99
N LEU A 26 -17.17 -10.97 -10.12
CA LEU A 26 -15.94 -10.26 -10.43
C LEU A 26 -14.74 -11.01 -9.87
N ILE A 27 -14.09 -11.82 -10.70
CA ILE A 27 -12.87 -12.53 -10.32
C ILE A 27 -11.65 -11.60 -10.35
N ARG A 28 -10.60 -11.93 -9.59
CA ARG A 28 -9.29 -11.29 -9.76
C ARG A 28 -8.71 -11.72 -11.13
N LYS A 29 -8.20 -10.78 -11.92
CA LYS A 29 -7.47 -11.09 -13.17
C LYS A 29 -6.30 -12.03 -12.85
N GLU A 30 -6.06 -13.02 -13.72
CA GLU A 30 -4.93 -13.94 -13.54
C GLU A 30 -3.61 -13.16 -13.47
N SER A 31 -2.77 -13.55 -12.50
CA SER A 31 -1.45 -12.93 -12.35
C SER A 31 -0.51 -13.40 -13.48
N PRO A 32 0.37 -12.53 -14.00
CA PRO A 32 1.32 -12.91 -15.05
C PRO A 32 2.11 -14.17 -14.69
N LYS A 33 2.47 -15.00 -15.68
CA LYS A 33 3.13 -16.31 -15.47
C LYS A 33 4.35 -16.24 -14.54
N LEU A 34 5.11 -15.15 -14.59
CA LEU A 34 6.23 -14.89 -13.68
C LEU A 34 5.80 -14.77 -12.21
N VAL A 35 4.75 -13.98 -11.93
CA VAL A 35 4.18 -13.83 -10.57
C VAL A 35 3.59 -15.17 -10.09
N LYS A 36 2.88 -15.90 -10.95
CA LYS A 36 2.38 -17.24 -10.58
C LYS A 36 3.50 -18.25 -10.32
N LYS A 37 4.64 -18.16 -11.02
CA LYS A 37 5.84 -18.99 -10.76
C LYS A 37 6.52 -18.65 -9.43
N LEU A 38 6.46 -17.39 -8.99
CA LEU A 38 7.06 -16.93 -7.72
C LEU A 38 6.14 -17.14 -6.49
N SER A 39 4.82 -16.97 -6.65
CA SER A 39 3.84 -17.00 -5.54
C SER A 39 2.96 -18.25 -5.50
N GLY A 40 3.11 -19.17 -6.45
CA GLY A 40 2.22 -20.33 -6.62
C GLY A 40 0.75 -19.92 -6.77
N ASP A 41 -0.16 -20.76 -6.29
CA ASP A 41 -1.59 -20.44 -6.11
C ASP A 41 -1.89 -19.80 -4.74
N GLY A 42 -0.99 -18.94 -4.24
CA GLY A 42 -1.14 -18.21 -2.98
C GLY A 42 -2.17 -17.07 -3.02
N LEU A 43 -2.39 -16.40 -1.88
CA LEU A 43 -3.39 -15.32 -1.69
C LEU A 43 -3.29 -14.14 -2.69
N VAL A 44 -2.11 -13.94 -3.31
CA VAL A 44 -1.90 -12.92 -4.35
C VAL A 44 -2.32 -13.40 -5.74
N ALA A 45 -2.35 -14.71 -5.99
CA ALA A 45 -2.59 -15.33 -7.29
C ALA A 45 -3.98 -15.95 -7.46
N THR A 46 -4.67 -16.35 -6.37
CA THR A 46 -6.00 -16.96 -6.45
C THR A 46 -7.05 -16.05 -7.08
N THR A 47 -7.70 -16.52 -8.15
CA THR A 47 -8.72 -15.78 -8.94
C THR A 47 -10.06 -15.67 -8.22
N LYS A 48 -10.49 -16.76 -7.57
CA LYS A 48 -11.68 -16.86 -6.71
C LYS A 48 -11.29 -17.05 -5.24
N LEU A 49 -12.17 -16.63 -4.33
CA LEU A 49 -12.11 -17.03 -2.92
C LEU A 49 -12.78 -18.40 -2.75
N LYS A 50 -12.24 -19.26 -1.88
CA LYS A 50 -12.99 -20.40 -1.35
C LYS A 50 -13.82 -19.92 -0.15
N ASN A 51 -15.01 -20.49 0.06
CA ASN A 51 -15.85 -20.16 1.21
C ASN A 51 -15.06 -20.29 2.52
N GLY A 52 -15.16 -19.30 3.40
CA GLY A 52 -14.41 -19.22 4.66
C GLY A 52 -13.03 -18.55 4.56
N GLN A 53 -12.48 -18.28 3.37
CA GLN A 53 -11.19 -17.58 3.22
C GLN A 53 -11.30 -16.04 3.36
N ASN A 54 -11.83 -15.57 4.48
CA ASN A 54 -11.77 -14.15 4.84
C ASN A 54 -10.43 -13.84 5.52
N CYS A 55 -9.89 -12.63 5.35
CA CYS A 55 -8.73 -12.17 6.13
C CYS A 55 -9.04 -12.05 7.64
N GLU A 56 -10.32 -12.03 8.02
CA GLU A 56 -10.84 -12.01 9.39
C GLU A 56 -10.59 -13.32 10.15
N SER A 57 -10.39 -14.45 9.48
CA SER A 57 -10.25 -15.77 10.11
C SER A 57 -8.84 -16.07 10.64
N TRP A 58 -7.95 -15.08 10.68
CA TRP A 58 -6.54 -15.25 11.04
C TRP A 58 -6.34 -14.85 12.50
N PRO A 59 -5.56 -15.63 13.29
CA PRO A 59 -5.33 -15.31 14.69
C PRO A 59 -4.67 -13.94 14.83
N PRO A 60 -4.91 -13.18 15.92
CA PRO A 60 -4.28 -11.88 16.12
C PRO A 60 -2.76 -12.01 16.01
N MET A 61 -2.18 -11.44 14.95
CA MET A 61 -0.73 -11.52 14.72
C MET A 61 0.07 -10.84 15.84
N LEU A 62 -0.60 -10.02 16.66
CA LEU A 62 -0.09 -9.18 17.74
C LEU A 62 0.16 -10.00 19.01
N SER A 63 1.42 -10.36 19.25
CA SER A 63 1.90 -10.74 20.59
C SER A 63 3.12 -9.89 20.97
N MET A 64 3.28 -9.61 22.27
CA MET A 64 4.41 -8.81 22.78
C MET A 64 5.78 -9.44 22.43
N GLU A 65 5.84 -10.76 22.27
CA GLU A 65 7.04 -11.49 21.87
C GLU A 65 7.43 -11.23 20.41
N ARG A 66 6.47 -10.93 19.53
CA ARG A 66 6.71 -10.53 18.14
C ARG A 66 7.15 -9.07 18.05
N PHE A 67 6.49 -8.17 18.80
CA PHE A 67 6.88 -6.76 18.93
C PHE A 67 8.36 -6.60 19.32
N LYS A 68 8.83 -7.30 20.37
CA LYS A 68 10.25 -7.27 20.79
C LYS A 68 11.24 -7.62 19.67
N LYS A 69 10.84 -8.49 18.72
CA LYS A 69 11.68 -8.92 17.61
C LYS A 69 11.73 -7.89 16.48
N MET A 70 10.68 -7.07 16.31
CA MET A 70 10.73 -5.91 15.40
C MET A 70 11.68 -4.83 15.92
N VAL A 71 11.62 -4.55 17.22
CA VAL A 71 12.49 -3.56 17.88
C VAL A 71 13.95 -3.97 17.72
N ALA A 72 14.27 -5.25 17.95
CA ALA A 72 15.62 -5.78 17.70
C ALA A 72 16.07 -5.63 16.23
N SER A 73 15.22 -5.95 15.23
CA SER A 73 15.56 -5.73 13.82
C SER A 73 15.78 -4.25 13.48
N ALA A 74 15.01 -3.34 14.09
CA ALA A 74 15.18 -1.90 13.93
C ALA A 74 16.47 -1.41 14.61
N GLU A 75 16.80 -1.93 15.79
CA GLU A 75 18.07 -1.68 16.48
C GLU A 75 19.26 -2.13 15.63
N THR A 76 19.26 -3.36 15.11
CA THR A 76 20.31 -3.88 14.23
C THR A 76 20.45 -3.09 12.92
N MET A 77 19.36 -2.53 12.37
CA MET A 77 19.44 -1.59 11.25
C MET A 77 20.12 -0.27 11.69
N LEU A 78 19.67 0.33 12.79
CA LEU A 78 20.16 1.62 13.27
C LEU A 78 21.63 1.55 13.76
N GLU A 79 22.09 0.38 14.23
CA GLU A 79 23.49 0.07 14.52
C GLU A 79 24.34 0.14 13.25
N ARG A 80 23.90 -0.46 12.12
CA ARG A 80 24.59 -0.32 10.82
C ARG A 80 24.65 1.12 10.36
N TRP A 81 23.70 1.97 10.75
CA TRP A 81 23.63 3.36 10.30
C TRP A 81 24.67 4.27 10.96
N THR A 82 25.23 3.88 12.11
CA THR A 82 26.24 4.66 12.86
C THR A 82 27.47 5.03 12.03
N VAL A 83 27.88 4.18 11.07
CA VAL A 83 29.06 4.44 10.21
C VAL A 83 28.79 5.46 9.10
N TYR A 84 27.54 5.91 8.92
CA TYR A 84 27.13 6.88 7.90
C TYR A 84 26.89 8.30 8.44
N GLU A 85 27.26 8.58 9.70
CA GLU A 85 27.19 9.94 10.24
C GLU A 85 27.95 10.95 9.36
N GLY A 86 27.27 12.04 8.98
CA GLY A 86 27.80 13.08 8.10
C GLY A 86 27.93 12.68 6.62
N LYS A 87 27.44 11.49 6.22
CA LYS A 87 27.59 10.94 4.87
C LYS A 87 26.23 10.80 4.17
N GLU A 88 26.29 10.61 2.87
CA GLU A 88 25.14 10.19 2.07
C GLU A 88 24.84 8.70 2.32
N ILE A 89 23.56 8.36 2.45
CA ILE A 89 23.06 6.98 2.51
C ILE A 89 21.88 6.81 1.55
N GLU A 90 21.83 5.65 0.89
CA GLU A 90 20.66 5.22 0.11
C GLU A 90 19.68 4.49 1.04
N VAL A 91 18.55 5.12 1.33
CA VAL A 91 17.61 4.67 2.36
C VAL A 91 16.67 3.55 1.88
N TYR A 92 16.38 3.47 0.57
CA TYR A 92 15.41 2.51 0.04
C TYR A 92 15.86 1.06 0.21
N GLU A 93 17.13 0.75 -0.03
CA GLU A 93 17.67 -0.61 0.15
C GLU A 93 17.80 -1.02 1.62
N GLU A 94 18.16 -0.10 2.53
CA GLU A 94 18.13 -0.37 3.98
C GLU A 94 16.70 -0.61 4.49
N PHE A 95 15.73 0.20 4.04
CA PHE A 95 14.31 -0.09 4.29
C PHE A 95 13.87 -1.40 3.63
N ARG A 96 14.35 -1.76 2.44
CA ARG A 96 14.02 -3.02 1.77
C ARG A 96 14.54 -4.24 2.54
N LEU A 97 15.73 -4.14 3.14
CA LEU A 97 16.28 -5.15 4.03
C LEU A 97 15.45 -5.26 5.31
N PHE A 98 15.20 -4.13 5.98
CA PHE A 98 14.37 -4.06 7.19
C PHE A 98 12.96 -4.61 6.96
N THR A 99 12.27 -4.20 5.90
CA THR A 99 10.97 -4.72 5.50
C THR A 99 11.03 -6.22 5.21
N SER A 100 12.07 -6.72 4.53
CA SER A 100 12.23 -8.17 4.30
C SER A 100 12.41 -8.97 5.58
N GLU A 101 13.02 -8.38 6.61
CA GLU A 101 13.26 -9.00 7.91
C GLU A 101 12.01 -8.91 8.82
N VAL A 102 11.33 -7.76 8.82
CA VAL A 102 10.18 -7.47 9.67
C VAL A 102 8.86 -8.02 9.11
N ILE A 103 8.72 -8.27 7.80
CA ILE A 103 7.54 -8.89 7.13
C ILE A 103 7.00 -10.14 7.84
N SER A 104 7.79 -10.79 8.69
CA SER A 104 7.39 -11.92 9.51
C SER A 104 6.65 -11.59 10.84
N ARG A 105 6.79 -10.40 11.49
CA ARG A 105 6.59 -10.25 12.97
C ARG A 105 5.99 -8.94 13.58
N THR A 106 4.96 -8.34 12.98
CA THR A 106 3.84 -7.58 13.63
C THR A 106 3.80 -6.04 13.92
N ALA A 107 3.37 -5.57 15.12
CA ALA A 107 2.80 -4.20 15.36
C ALA A 107 2.78 -3.74 16.88
N PHE A 108 2.42 -2.51 17.39
CA PHE A 108 1.68 -1.26 16.98
C PHE A 108 2.42 0.11 17.33
N GLY A 109 1.95 1.32 16.89
CA GLY A 109 2.38 2.64 17.47
C GLY A 109 1.90 4.02 16.86
N SER A 110 1.57 5.04 17.68
CA SER A 110 1.36 6.50 17.35
C SER A 110 0.22 6.98 16.39
N SER A 111 -0.39 8.13 16.71
CA SER A 111 -1.48 8.80 15.96
C SER A 111 -0.98 9.74 14.84
N TYR A 112 -0.11 10.72 15.13
CA TYR A 112 0.47 11.58 14.09
C TYR A 112 1.29 10.77 13.08
N MET A 113 1.94 9.69 13.52
CA MET A 113 2.60 8.73 12.63
C MET A 113 1.60 7.98 11.72
N SER A 114 0.36 7.74 12.19
CA SER A 114 -0.71 7.20 11.33
C SER A 114 -1.10 8.18 10.22
N MET A 115 -1.11 9.49 10.52
CA MET A 115 -1.40 10.53 9.54
C MET A 115 -0.31 10.63 8.47
N ILE A 116 0.97 10.65 8.89
CA ILE A 116 2.14 10.61 8.00
C ILE A 116 2.04 9.42 7.04
N ILE A 117 1.77 8.23 7.58
CA ILE A 117 1.74 6.99 6.78
C ILE A 117 0.53 6.95 5.85
N ASN A 118 -0.65 7.43 6.28
CA ASN A 118 -1.82 7.50 5.41
C ASN A 118 -1.61 8.47 4.24
N GLU A 119 -1.03 9.64 4.48
CA GLU A 119 -0.75 10.62 3.41
C GLU A 119 0.39 10.14 2.48
N ALA A 120 1.41 9.46 3.02
CA ALA A 120 2.44 8.81 2.21
C ALA A 120 1.87 7.68 1.32
N LEU A 121 0.96 6.87 1.86
CA LEU A 121 0.23 5.83 1.12
C LEU A 121 -0.80 6.39 0.13
N ARG A 122 -1.23 7.66 0.30
CA ARG A 122 -2.07 8.37 -0.67
C ARG A 122 -1.25 8.86 -1.86
N LEU A 123 -0.11 9.53 -1.60
CA LEU A 123 0.75 10.02 -2.69
C LEU A 123 1.49 8.89 -3.42
N TYR A 124 1.96 7.88 -2.69
CA TYR A 124 2.78 6.79 -3.24
C TYR A 124 2.21 5.40 -2.90
N PRO A 125 0.97 5.07 -3.32
CA PRO A 125 0.36 3.77 -3.04
C PRO A 125 1.19 2.64 -3.68
N PRO A 126 1.70 1.66 -2.91
CA PRO A 126 2.56 0.61 -3.46
C PRO A 126 1.90 -0.18 -4.59
N VAL A 127 0.57 -0.31 -4.59
CA VAL A 127 -0.22 -0.88 -5.69
C VAL A 127 -1.10 0.22 -6.29
N VAL A 128 -0.74 0.70 -7.49
CA VAL A 128 -1.45 1.83 -8.13
C VAL A 128 -2.84 1.51 -8.69
N ALA A 129 -3.15 0.23 -8.93
CA ALA A 129 -4.43 -0.21 -9.46
C ALA A 129 -4.69 -1.70 -9.18
N VAL A 130 -5.95 -2.09 -9.04
CA VAL A 130 -6.37 -3.49 -8.90
C VAL A 130 -7.42 -3.86 -9.94
N ILE A 131 -7.23 -5.03 -10.57
CA ILE A 131 -8.03 -5.46 -11.73
C ILE A 131 -8.99 -6.58 -11.32
N ARG A 132 -10.22 -6.52 -11.85
CA ARG A 132 -11.18 -7.64 -11.88
C ARG A 132 -11.49 -8.01 -13.33
N LYS A 133 -11.79 -9.28 -13.59
CA LYS A 133 -12.40 -9.72 -14.86
C LYS A 133 -13.88 -10.05 -14.61
N VAL A 134 -14.73 -9.60 -15.51
CA VAL A 134 -16.17 -9.89 -15.54
C VAL A 134 -16.39 -11.27 -16.16
N GLU A 135 -16.89 -12.24 -15.39
CA GLU A 135 -17.17 -13.60 -15.92
C GLU A 135 -18.49 -13.66 -16.70
N ARG A 136 -19.52 -12.95 -16.22
CA ARG A 136 -20.86 -12.85 -16.81
C ARG A 136 -21.33 -11.39 -16.75
N GLU A 137 -22.28 -11.01 -17.59
CA GLU A 137 -22.83 -9.65 -17.55
C GLU A 137 -23.27 -9.26 -16.13
N VAL A 138 -22.89 -8.06 -15.70
CA VAL A 138 -23.09 -7.56 -14.33
C VAL A 138 -23.57 -6.12 -14.36
N ARG A 139 -24.47 -5.76 -13.44
CA ARG A 139 -24.84 -4.37 -13.19
C ARG A 139 -23.92 -3.78 -12.14
N LEU A 140 -23.37 -2.60 -12.40
CA LEU A 140 -22.59 -1.81 -11.45
C LEU A 140 -23.18 -0.40 -11.37
N GLY A 141 -23.87 -0.12 -10.26
CA GLY A 141 -24.73 1.06 -10.13
C GLY A 141 -25.77 1.16 -11.27
N LYS A 142 -25.53 2.08 -12.21
CA LYS A 142 -26.37 2.31 -13.41
C LYS A 142 -25.82 1.66 -14.69
N LEU A 143 -24.60 1.15 -14.68
CA LEU A 143 -23.93 0.57 -15.85
C LEU A 143 -24.25 -0.92 -15.99
N MET A 144 -24.54 -1.37 -17.21
CA MET A 144 -24.48 -2.79 -17.57
C MET A 144 -23.11 -3.07 -18.17
N VAL A 145 -22.37 -4.01 -17.60
CA VAL A 145 -21.00 -4.33 -18.03
C VAL A 145 -20.96 -5.75 -18.61
N PRO A 146 -20.58 -5.93 -19.89
CA PRO A 146 -20.58 -7.24 -20.55
C PRO A 146 -19.47 -8.17 -20.04
N SER A 147 -19.64 -9.46 -20.30
CA SER A 147 -18.64 -10.48 -19.95
C SER A 147 -17.31 -10.27 -20.69
N ASN A 148 -16.24 -10.83 -20.13
CA ASN A 148 -14.86 -10.73 -20.61
C ASN A 148 -14.20 -9.33 -20.58
N LEU A 149 -14.92 -8.29 -20.12
CA LEU A 149 -14.33 -6.99 -19.83
C LEU A 149 -13.45 -7.03 -18.55
N GLU A 150 -12.43 -6.18 -18.49
CA GLU A 150 -11.58 -5.97 -17.31
C GLU A 150 -11.90 -4.64 -16.62
N LEU A 151 -12.32 -4.70 -15.37
CA LEU A 151 -12.55 -3.52 -14.53
C LEU A 151 -11.25 -3.15 -13.82
N VAL A 152 -10.75 -1.94 -14.05
CA VAL A 152 -9.49 -1.43 -13.51
C VAL A 152 -9.80 -0.35 -12.47
N VAL A 153 -9.84 -0.71 -11.20
CA VAL A 153 -9.97 0.26 -10.10
C VAL A 153 -8.63 0.96 -9.92
N SER A 154 -8.57 2.25 -10.25
CA SER A 154 -7.33 3.03 -10.25
C SER A 154 -7.10 3.71 -8.89
N ILE A 155 -6.34 3.03 -8.02
CA ILE A 155 -6.02 3.49 -6.67
C ILE A 155 -5.29 4.83 -6.72
N VAL A 156 -4.29 4.97 -7.61
CA VAL A 156 -3.53 6.22 -7.75
C VAL A 156 -4.40 7.38 -8.23
N ALA A 157 -5.40 7.15 -9.10
CA ALA A 157 -6.30 8.21 -9.54
C ALA A 157 -7.26 8.63 -8.41
N LEU A 158 -7.89 7.66 -7.73
CA LEU A 158 -8.72 7.91 -6.54
C LEU A 158 -7.98 8.72 -5.46
N HIS A 159 -6.69 8.44 -5.26
CA HIS A 159 -5.84 9.11 -4.27
C HIS A 159 -5.36 10.51 -4.68
N HIS A 160 -5.42 10.85 -5.96
CA HIS A 160 -4.98 12.15 -6.51
C HIS A 160 -6.12 12.99 -7.09
N ASP A 161 -7.38 12.58 -6.93
CA ASP A 161 -8.55 13.31 -7.39
C ASP A 161 -8.78 14.60 -6.56
N PRO A 162 -8.66 15.81 -7.16
CA PRO A 162 -8.89 17.06 -6.44
C PRO A 162 -10.37 17.29 -6.08
N GLN A 163 -11.32 16.55 -6.66
CA GLN A 163 -12.73 16.60 -6.26
C GLN A 163 -12.96 15.89 -4.92
N ILE A 164 -12.16 14.86 -4.62
CA ILE A 164 -12.22 14.11 -3.37
C ILE A 164 -11.38 14.80 -2.29
N TRP A 165 -10.13 15.13 -2.62
CA TRP A 165 -9.10 15.52 -1.64
C TRP A 165 -8.83 17.02 -1.55
N GLY A 166 -9.39 17.82 -2.46
CA GLY A 166 -9.17 19.28 -2.56
C GLY A 166 -8.02 19.66 -3.51
N GLN A 167 -7.85 20.97 -3.74
CA GLN A 167 -6.83 21.47 -4.68
C GLN A 167 -5.39 21.28 -4.16
N ASP A 168 -5.19 21.10 -2.86
CA ASP A 168 -3.90 20.77 -2.24
C ASP A 168 -3.58 19.25 -2.24
N VAL A 169 -4.25 18.47 -3.10
CA VAL A 169 -4.07 17.01 -3.23
C VAL A 169 -2.64 16.60 -3.60
N GLN A 170 -1.87 17.45 -4.28
CA GLN A 170 -0.47 17.18 -4.63
C GLN A 170 0.50 17.52 -3.48
N LEU A 171 0.04 18.15 -2.39
CA LEU A 171 0.86 18.43 -1.22
C LEU A 171 0.80 17.27 -0.22
N PHE A 172 1.95 16.97 0.40
CA PHE A 172 2.01 16.08 1.55
C PHE A 172 1.54 16.81 2.81
N LYS A 173 0.32 16.52 3.25
CA LYS A 173 -0.36 17.19 4.37
C LYS A 173 -0.99 16.15 5.32
N PRO A 174 -0.21 15.58 6.27
CA PRO A 174 -0.69 14.57 7.21
C PRO A 174 -2.00 14.96 7.93
N GLU A 175 -2.16 16.24 8.26
CA GLU A 175 -3.28 16.81 9.01
C GLU A 175 -4.65 16.53 8.37
N ARG A 176 -4.67 16.21 7.06
CA ARG A 176 -5.83 15.73 6.30
C ARG A 176 -6.49 14.51 6.96
N PHE A 177 -5.73 13.70 7.69
CA PHE A 177 -6.19 12.50 8.41
C PHE A 177 -6.41 12.70 9.92
N SER A 178 -6.42 13.95 10.43
CA SER A 178 -6.56 14.26 11.86
C SER A 178 -7.89 13.81 12.47
N GLU A 179 -8.99 14.00 11.74
CA GLU A 179 -10.32 13.46 12.07
C GLU A 179 -10.52 12.02 11.52
N GLY A 180 -9.45 11.34 11.12
CA GLY A 180 -9.46 9.99 10.58
C GLY A 180 -9.86 9.88 9.10
N VAL A 181 -9.69 8.68 8.55
CA VAL A 181 -9.88 8.40 7.11
C VAL A 181 -11.29 8.75 6.62
N ALA A 182 -12.33 8.50 7.43
CA ALA A 182 -13.71 8.78 7.03
C ALA A 182 -13.95 10.29 6.78
N LYS A 183 -13.40 11.17 7.62
CA LYS A 183 -13.48 12.61 7.37
C LYS A 183 -12.60 13.01 6.19
N ALA A 184 -11.38 12.47 6.11
CA ALA A 184 -10.42 12.76 5.05
C ALA A 184 -10.95 12.45 3.63
N THR A 185 -11.88 11.51 3.49
CA THR A 185 -12.52 11.13 2.20
C THR A 185 -13.94 11.65 2.02
N ASN A 186 -14.42 12.59 2.85
CA ASN A 186 -15.83 13.03 2.86
C ASN A 186 -16.83 11.86 3.00
N ASN A 187 -16.45 10.82 3.76
CA ASN A 187 -17.12 9.54 3.97
C ASN A 187 -17.20 8.60 2.75
N HIS A 188 -16.52 8.91 1.64
CA HIS A 188 -16.39 7.99 0.51
C HIS A 188 -15.43 6.83 0.85
N VAL A 189 -16.01 5.71 1.30
CA VAL A 189 -15.28 4.50 1.74
C VAL A 189 -14.39 3.92 0.62
N GLY A 190 -14.76 4.09 -0.64
CA GLY A 190 -13.95 3.62 -1.78
C GLY A 190 -12.82 4.56 -2.22
N ALA A 191 -12.71 5.76 -1.65
CA ALA A 191 -11.75 6.78 -2.09
C ALA A 191 -10.32 6.58 -1.54
N PHE A 192 -10.17 5.98 -0.35
CA PHE A 192 -8.85 5.69 0.23
C PHE A 192 -8.65 4.18 0.43
N ILE A 193 -8.16 3.54 -0.63
CA ILE A 193 -7.98 2.07 -0.69
C ILE A 193 -6.53 1.61 -0.96
N PRO A 194 -5.48 2.14 -0.27
CA PRO A 194 -4.08 1.76 -0.51
C PRO A 194 -3.81 0.25 -0.32
N PHE A 195 -4.59 -0.40 0.54
CA PHE A 195 -4.53 -1.83 0.83
C PHE A 195 -5.70 -2.62 0.21
N GLY A 196 -6.42 -2.02 -0.75
CA GLY A 196 -7.68 -2.55 -1.27
C GLY A 196 -8.85 -2.36 -0.30
N LEU A 197 -9.95 -3.08 -0.56
CA LEU A 197 -11.18 -3.04 0.21
C LEU A 197 -11.91 -4.39 0.12
N GLY A 198 -12.82 -4.66 1.05
CA GLY A 198 -13.70 -5.82 1.04
C GLY A 198 -12.98 -7.16 1.30
N PRO A 199 -13.51 -8.29 0.80
CA PRO A 199 -12.98 -9.64 1.08
C PRO A 199 -11.54 -9.91 0.61
N ARG A 200 -10.93 -9.00 -0.15
CA ARG A 200 -9.52 -9.07 -0.59
C ARG A 200 -8.70 -7.85 -0.15
N THR A 201 -9.10 -7.20 0.95
CA THR A 201 -8.25 -6.25 1.68
C THR A 201 -6.94 -6.93 2.08
N CYS A 202 -5.83 -6.19 2.08
CA CYS A 202 -4.52 -6.75 2.37
C CYS A 202 -4.44 -7.33 3.80
N VAL A 203 -4.17 -8.63 3.92
CA VAL A 203 -3.90 -9.30 5.20
C VAL A 203 -2.73 -8.67 5.96
N GLY A 204 -1.80 -8.03 5.24
CA GLY A 204 -0.67 -7.28 5.79
C GLY A 204 -0.99 -5.83 6.24
N LEU A 205 -2.24 -5.36 6.21
CA LEU A 205 -2.63 -3.98 6.56
C LEU A 205 -2.09 -3.55 7.94
N ASN A 206 -2.55 -4.21 9.01
CA ASN A 206 -2.21 -3.84 10.40
C ASN A 206 -0.72 -4.04 10.71
N PHE A 207 -0.13 -5.04 10.04
CA PHE A 207 1.27 -5.40 10.05
C PHE A 207 2.12 -4.25 9.47
N GLY A 208 1.99 -3.96 8.17
CA GLY A 208 2.88 -3.05 7.45
C GLY A 208 2.67 -1.59 7.83
N THR A 209 1.43 -1.22 8.19
CA THR A 209 1.14 0.08 8.81
C THR A 209 1.98 0.30 10.05
N THR A 210 2.32 -0.75 10.83
CA THR A 210 3.18 -0.59 12.00
C THR A 210 4.66 -0.76 11.73
N GLU A 211 5.07 -1.66 10.85
CA GLU A 211 6.48 -1.76 10.45
C GLU A 211 7.07 -0.36 10.15
N ALA A 212 6.34 0.43 9.35
CA ALA A 212 6.64 1.83 9.10
C ALA A 212 6.62 2.71 10.37
N LYS A 213 5.63 2.56 11.27
CA LYS A 213 5.56 3.30 12.55
C LYS A 213 6.77 3.06 13.45
N ILE A 214 7.22 1.81 13.58
CA ILE A 214 8.35 1.44 14.45
C ILE A 214 9.66 1.92 13.82
N ALA A 215 9.88 1.66 12.52
CA ALA A 215 11.03 2.18 11.79
C ALA A 215 11.16 3.70 11.92
N LEU A 216 10.11 4.44 11.49
CA LEU A 216 10.12 5.89 11.50
C LEU A 216 10.26 6.47 12.91
N SER A 217 9.64 5.87 13.94
CA SER A 217 9.78 6.36 15.32
C SER A 217 11.21 6.17 15.84
N MET A 218 11.84 5.03 15.57
CA MET A 218 13.19 4.73 16.07
C MET A 218 14.29 5.42 15.25
N ILE A 219 14.05 5.67 13.97
CA ILE A 219 14.88 6.50 13.09
C ILE A 219 14.84 7.96 13.56
N LEU A 220 13.65 8.57 13.66
CA LEU A 220 13.49 10.00 13.96
C LEU A 220 13.79 10.36 15.43
N GLN A 221 14.01 9.37 16.30
CA GLN A 221 14.54 9.55 17.66
C GLN A 221 16.07 9.61 17.71
N ARG A 222 16.77 9.22 16.65
CA ARG A 222 18.24 9.13 16.61
C ARG A 222 18.87 9.99 15.52
N TYR A 223 18.15 10.27 14.43
CA TYR A 223 18.72 10.90 13.25
C TYR A 223 17.83 12.02 12.70
N ALA A 224 18.48 13.13 12.32
CA ALA A 224 17.96 14.14 11.43
C ALA A 224 18.36 13.86 9.97
N PHE A 225 17.58 14.38 9.04
CA PHE A 225 17.70 14.11 7.61
C PHE A 225 17.66 15.40 6.80
N THR A 226 18.56 15.51 5.83
CA THR A 226 18.43 16.44 4.69
C THR A 226 18.54 15.67 3.38
N LEU A 227 17.89 16.14 2.31
CA LEU A 227 18.02 15.52 1.00
C LEU A 227 19.44 15.69 0.47
N SER A 228 20.00 14.65 -0.15
CA SER A 228 21.25 14.79 -0.89
C SER A 228 21.07 15.76 -2.07
N PRO A 229 22.07 16.59 -2.42
CA PRO A 229 22.12 17.32 -3.68
C PRO A 229 22.00 16.43 -4.94
N GLY A 230 22.31 15.13 -4.82
CA GLY A 230 22.17 14.13 -5.89
C GLY A 230 20.80 13.44 -5.94
N TYR A 231 19.86 13.76 -5.04
CA TYR A 231 18.56 13.09 -5.00
C TYR A 231 17.68 13.44 -6.22
N VAL A 232 17.24 12.40 -6.95
CA VAL A 232 16.31 12.54 -8.09
C VAL A 232 14.97 11.90 -7.76
N HIS A 233 13.95 12.74 -7.54
CA HIS A 233 12.58 12.28 -7.28
C HIS A 233 11.93 11.71 -8.55
N LEU A 234 12.06 10.39 -8.76
CA LEU A 234 11.49 9.69 -9.91
C LEU A 234 10.83 8.37 -9.47
N PRO A 235 9.53 8.37 -9.11
CA PRO A 235 8.80 7.17 -8.72
C PRO A 235 8.44 6.33 -9.97
N LEU A 236 8.89 5.08 -10.01
CA LEU A 236 8.54 4.10 -11.05
C LEU A 236 7.70 2.95 -10.50
N ARG A 237 6.72 2.54 -11.31
CA ARG A 237 5.94 1.32 -11.11
C ARG A 237 6.64 0.13 -11.76
N TYR A 238 7.16 -0.79 -10.94
CA TYR A 238 7.57 -2.13 -11.36
C TYR A 238 6.46 -3.13 -10.98
N LEU A 239 6.69 -4.01 -10.00
CA LEU A 239 5.61 -4.76 -9.35
C LEU A 239 4.81 -3.86 -8.39
N THR A 240 5.54 -3.07 -7.60
CA THR A 240 5.03 -1.95 -6.79
C THR A 240 5.60 -0.63 -7.30
N VAL A 241 5.10 0.50 -6.77
CA VAL A 241 5.83 1.77 -6.82
C VAL A 241 7.13 1.64 -6.02
N ARG A 242 8.21 2.22 -6.55
CA ARG A 242 9.49 2.45 -5.86
C ARG A 242 10.21 3.66 -6.48
N PRO A 243 11.11 4.35 -5.77
CA PRO A 243 12.02 5.28 -6.41
C PRO A 243 12.89 4.55 -7.45
N GLN A 244 13.10 5.14 -8.63
CA GLN A 244 13.98 4.59 -9.66
C GLN A 244 15.45 4.62 -9.25
N HIS A 245 15.86 5.67 -8.54
CA HIS A 245 17.25 5.93 -8.17
C HIS A 245 17.54 5.71 -6.68
N GLY A 246 16.56 5.28 -5.89
CA GLY A 246 16.65 5.26 -4.42
C GLY A 246 16.20 6.58 -3.78
N VAL A 247 16.52 6.74 -2.49
CA VAL A 247 16.30 7.95 -1.69
C VAL A 247 17.62 8.29 -0.99
N GLN A 248 18.43 9.12 -1.65
CA GLN A 248 19.68 9.66 -1.13
C GLN A 248 19.39 10.76 -0.10
N VAL A 249 19.87 10.56 1.13
CA VAL A 249 19.81 11.56 2.21
C VAL A 249 21.17 11.71 2.86
N MET A 250 21.42 12.88 3.44
CA MET A 250 22.51 13.07 4.38
C MET A 250 22.01 12.73 5.79
N LEU A 251 22.77 11.91 6.52
CA LEU A 251 22.45 11.48 7.88
C LEU A 251 23.18 12.34 8.92
N GLN A 252 22.47 12.84 9.93
CA GLN A 252 23.04 13.54 11.09
C GLN A 252 22.50 12.91 12.37
N SER A 253 23.33 12.64 13.38
CA SER A 253 22.82 12.27 14.71
C SER A 253 22.07 13.44 15.33
N LEU A 254 21.08 13.11 16.17
CA LEU A 254 20.54 13.98 17.20
C LEU A 254 21.40 13.90 18.49
#